data_AF-A0A519QPL8-F1
#
_entry.id   AF-A0A519QPL8-F1
#
_cell.length_a   1.000
_cell.length_b   1.000
_cell.length_c   1.000
_cell.angle_alpha   90.00
_cell.angle_beta   90.00
_cell.angle_gamma   90.00
#
_symmetry.space_group_name_H-M   'P 1'
#
loop_
_entity.id
_entity.type
_entity.pdbx_description
1 polymer ?
#
loop_
_entity_poly.entity_id
_entity_poly.type
_entity_poly.pdbx_seq_one_letter_code
_entity_poly.pdbx_strand_id
1 'polypeptide(L)'
;MITYAQTARFGAAIGLGLLAAACSGNGSPPRSTTARAQPVPATEVEAIAGLLERGDERAAKKRLAAALKKDPGNANLMVLRDSIERDPKELLGPNSYAYTVQAGDTIGGLAQRFLGNRLKAHQLARYNGILGAAVLGAGQTLRIPGEPPRIEPVRRPDRRVEPQATPARPKATPSRPAVAAPPAGAVNVTAARQARAAGLAALNDGNPARAVSLLSRAASLDPGNAVIARDLARARRINATVRASQ
;
A
#
# COMPACT_ATOMS: atom_id res chain seq x y z
N MET A 1 -70.88 -10.04 0.82
CA MET A 1 -71.26 -10.32 -0.58
C MET A 1 -70.10 -9.85 -1.46
N ILE A 2 -69.42 -10.63 -2.29
CA ILE A 2 -69.56 -12.05 -2.67
C ILE A 2 -68.17 -12.71 -2.71
N THR A 3 -68.13 -13.89 -2.09
CA THR A 3 -67.20 -15.02 -2.20
C THR A 3 -66.56 -15.24 -3.57
N TYR A 4 -65.25 -15.55 -3.61
CA TYR A 4 -64.69 -16.43 -4.65
C TYR A 4 -63.73 -17.44 -4.01
N ALA A 5 -64.19 -18.69 -3.93
CA ALA A 5 -63.37 -19.84 -3.62
C ALA A 5 -63.36 -20.73 -4.86
N GLN A 6 -62.19 -21.17 -5.31
CA GLN A 6 -62.12 -22.24 -6.31
C GLN A 6 -61.01 -23.22 -5.98
N THR A 7 -61.37 -24.20 -5.16
CA THR A 7 -60.65 -25.45 -5.02
C THR A 7 -60.78 -26.30 -6.28
N ALA A 8 -59.66 -26.79 -6.81
CA ALA A 8 -59.64 -27.93 -7.72
C ALA A 8 -58.76 -29.03 -7.09
N ARG A 9 -59.38 -30.18 -6.78
CA ARG A 9 -58.70 -31.41 -6.34
C ARG A 9 -59.04 -32.52 -7.33
N PHE A 10 -58.32 -33.64 -7.20
CA PHE A 10 -58.52 -34.95 -7.83
C PHE A 10 -57.86 -35.15 -9.20
N GLY A 11 -57.18 -36.30 -9.29
CA GLY A 11 -56.30 -36.70 -10.39
C GLY A 11 -55.30 -37.78 -9.97
N ALA A 12 -55.71 -38.71 -9.08
CA ALA A 12 -54.88 -39.86 -8.74
C ALA A 12 -55.06 -40.94 -9.82
N ALA A 13 -53.99 -41.26 -10.54
CA ALA A 13 -53.96 -42.36 -11.49
C ALA A 13 -52.78 -43.28 -11.15
N ILE A 14 -53.09 -44.50 -10.72
CA ILE A 14 -52.12 -45.55 -10.43
C ILE A 14 -51.68 -46.15 -11.77
N GLY A 15 -50.39 -46.02 -12.11
CA GLY A 15 -49.79 -46.57 -13.33
C GLY A 15 -48.61 -47.48 -13.01
N LEU A 16 -48.89 -48.76 -12.75
CA LEU A 16 -47.86 -49.78 -12.50
C LEU A 16 -47.20 -50.19 -13.84
N GLY A 17 -46.12 -49.50 -14.22
CA GLY A 17 -45.33 -49.79 -15.42
C GLY A 17 -43.99 -50.43 -15.09
N LEU A 18 -43.97 -51.74 -14.86
CA LEU A 18 -42.75 -52.48 -14.53
C LEU A 18 -42.09 -52.98 -15.81
N LEU A 19 -41.05 -52.27 -16.28
CA LEU A 19 -40.24 -52.68 -17.44
C LEU A 19 -38.76 -52.53 -17.09
N ALA A 20 -38.12 -53.69 -16.87
CA ALA A 20 -36.70 -53.76 -16.56
C ALA A 20 -35.88 -53.49 -17.82
N ALA A 21 -35.01 -52.49 -17.76
CA ALA A 21 -33.94 -52.28 -18.74
C ALA A 21 -32.61 -52.20 -17.99
N ALA A 22 -31.89 -53.32 -17.95
CA ALA A 22 -30.56 -53.38 -17.37
C ALA A 22 -29.55 -52.72 -18.32
N CYS A 23 -29.14 -51.49 -18.00
CA CYS A 23 -27.95 -50.87 -18.56
C CYS A 23 -27.08 -50.32 -17.43
N SER A 24 -25.90 -50.91 -17.26
CA SER A 24 -24.89 -50.44 -16.31
C SER A 24 -24.50 -49.01 -16.63
N GLY A 25 -24.78 -48.09 -15.70
CA GLY A 25 -24.38 -46.69 -15.81
C GLY A 25 -24.25 -46.09 -14.43
N ASN A 26 -23.02 -45.77 -14.01
CA ASN A 26 -22.75 -45.11 -12.74
C ASN A 26 -23.48 -43.76 -12.69
N GLY A 27 -24.62 -43.72 -12.00
CA GLY A 27 -25.37 -42.51 -11.67
C GLY A 27 -24.56 -41.61 -10.75
N SER A 28 -23.63 -40.85 -11.31
CA SER A 28 -23.03 -39.72 -10.60
C SER A 28 -24.13 -38.71 -10.30
N PRO A 29 -24.24 -38.19 -9.06
CA PRO A 29 -25.18 -37.11 -8.79
C PRO A 29 -24.87 -35.91 -9.70
N PRO A 30 -25.86 -35.09 -10.07
CA PRO A 30 -25.60 -33.88 -10.85
C PRO A 30 -24.62 -33.02 -10.07
N ARG A 31 -23.38 -32.93 -10.58
CA ARG A 31 -22.35 -32.09 -9.98
C ARG A 31 -22.91 -30.69 -9.91
N SER A 32 -23.10 -30.17 -8.71
CA SER A 32 -23.44 -28.77 -8.50
C SER A 32 -22.44 -27.94 -9.27
N THR A 33 -22.91 -27.26 -10.32
CA THR A 33 -22.11 -26.36 -11.13
C THR A 33 -21.88 -25.07 -10.34
N THR A 34 -21.11 -25.20 -9.25
CA THR A 34 -20.56 -24.07 -8.51
C THR A 34 -19.86 -23.19 -9.53
N ALA A 35 -20.48 -22.04 -9.85
CA ALA A 35 -20.00 -21.12 -10.86
C ALA A 35 -18.57 -20.74 -10.47
N ARG A 36 -17.59 -21.25 -11.24
CA ARG A 36 -16.18 -21.18 -10.86
C ARG A 36 -15.77 -19.71 -10.89
N ALA A 37 -15.51 -19.14 -9.70
CA ALA A 37 -15.08 -17.76 -9.55
C ALA A 37 -13.90 -17.48 -10.48
N GLN A 38 -13.98 -16.37 -11.22
CA GLN A 38 -12.95 -15.99 -12.18
C GLN A 38 -11.93 -15.12 -11.46
N PRO A 39 -10.68 -15.57 -11.26
CA PRO A 39 -9.71 -14.88 -10.43
C PRO A 39 -9.44 -13.47 -10.97
N VAL A 40 -9.63 -12.47 -10.13
CA VAL A 40 -9.34 -11.07 -10.48
C VAL A 40 -7.83 -10.84 -10.40
N PRO A 41 -7.17 -10.31 -11.45
CA PRO A 41 -5.72 -10.13 -11.45
C PRO A 41 -5.29 -9.03 -10.46
N ALA A 42 -4.10 -9.14 -9.89
CA ALA A 42 -3.56 -8.19 -8.93
C ALA A 42 -3.50 -6.73 -9.47
N THR A 43 -3.30 -6.57 -10.78
CA THR A 43 -3.32 -5.26 -11.46
C THR A 43 -4.68 -4.56 -11.39
N GLU A 44 -5.79 -5.32 -11.36
CA GLU A 44 -7.14 -4.77 -11.21
C GLU A 44 -7.37 -4.29 -9.76
N VAL A 45 -6.87 -5.05 -8.78
CA VAL A 45 -6.89 -4.68 -7.35
C VAL A 45 -6.10 -3.40 -7.12
N GLU A 46 -4.87 -3.30 -7.65
CA GLU A 46 -4.06 -2.08 -7.56
C GLU A 46 -4.70 -0.89 -8.26
N ALA A 47 -5.36 -1.10 -9.42
CA ALA A 47 -6.07 -0.03 -10.11
C ALA A 47 -7.26 0.52 -9.31
N ILE A 48 -7.99 -0.32 -8.57
CA ILE A 48 -9.05 0.10 -7.64
C ILE A 48 -8.44 0.84 -6.44
N ALA A 49 -7.37 0.30 -5.83
CA ALA A 49 -6.68 0.95 -4.71
C ALA A 49 -6.16 2.35 -5.08
N GLY A 50 -5.57 2.50 -6.27
CA GLY A 50 -5.10 3.79 -6.78
C GLY A 50 -6.22 4.81 -7.04
N LEU A 51 -7.43 4.37 -7.36
CA LEU A 51 -8.60 5.28 -7.44
C LEU A 51 -8.98 5.81 -6.04
N LEU A 52 -8.96 4.93 -5.02
CA LEU A 52 -9.22 5.32 -3.63
C LEU A 52 -8.14 6.22 -3.03
N GLU A 53 -6.86 6.00 -3.37
CA GLU A 53 -5.76 6.90 -2.98
C GLU A 53 -5.89 8.29 -3.63
N ARG A 54 -6.50 8.39 -4.82
CA ARG A 54 -6.81 9.68 -5.47
C ARG A 54 -8.09 10.34 -4.95
N GLY A 55 -8.97 9.58 -4.27
CA GLY A 55 -10.28 10.05 -3.81
C GLY A 55 -11.38 9.90 -4.86
N ASP A 56 -11.12 9.22 -5.98
CA ASP A 56 -12.14 8.87 -6.96
C ASP A 56 -12.92 7.63 -6.49
N GLU A 57 -13.64 7.81 -5.38
CA GLU A 57 -14.50 6.77 -4.83
C GLU A 57 -15.59 6.33 -5.82
N ARG A 58 -16.07 7.21 -6.70
CA ARG A 58 -17.14 6.91 -7.63
C ARG A 58 -16.68 5.89 -8.68
N ALA A 59 -15.52 6.09 -9.28
CA ALA A 59 -14.93 5.10 -10.19
C ALA A 59 -14.47 3.85 -9.43
N ALA A 60 -13.90 4.00 -8.23
CA ALA A 60 -13.48 2.86 -7.40
C ALA A 60 -14.66 1.94 -7.06
N LYS A 61 -15.77 2.48 -6.54
CA LYS A 61 -17.02 1.75 -6.25
C LYS A 61 -17.53 0.98 -7.46
N LYS A 62 -17.60 1.63 -8.64
CA LYS A 62 -18.03 0.98 -9.89
C LYS A 62 -17.12 -0.18 -10.30
N ARG A 63 -15.80 0.02 -10.26
CA ARG A 63 -14.80 -0.97 -10.67
C ARG A 63 -14.73 -2.15 -9.69
N LEU A 64 -14.81 -1.84 -8.39
CA LEU A 64 -14.86 -2.82 -7.31
C LEU A 64 -16.11 -3.72 -7.38
N ALA A 65 -17.29 -3.16 -7.63
CA ALA A 65 -18.52 -3.95 -7.81
C ALA A 65 -18.41 -4.92 -9.00
N ALA A 66 -17.81 -4.48 -10.11
CA ALA A 66 -17.55 -5.34 -11.27
C ALA A 66 -16.51 -6.45 -10.99
N ALA A 67 -15.51 -6.17 -10.14
CA ALA A 67 -14.51 -7.15 -9.71
C ALA A 67 -15.11 -8.19 -8.74
N LEU A 68 -15.85 -7.74 -7.70
CA LEU A 68 -16.53 -8.62 -6.75
C LEU A 68 -17.58 -9.52 -7.39
N LYS A 69 -18.21 -9.11 -8.50
CA LYS A 69 -19.10 -9.99 -9.28
C LYS A 69 -18.38 -11.18 -9.92
N LYS A 70 -17.07 -11.06 -10.21
CA LYS A 70 -16.24 -12.12 -10.81
C LYS A 70 -15.61 -13.01 -9.74
N ASP A 71 -15.16 -12.39 -8.64
CA ASP A 71 -14.45 -13.03 -7.54
C ASP A 71 -14.97 -12.51 -6.18
N PRO A 72 -16.13 -12.99 -5.70
CA PRO A 72 -16.74 -12.50 -4.46
C PRO A 72 -15.93 -12.82 -3.20
N GLY A 73 -15.09 -13.86 -3.25
CA GLY A 73 -14.27 -14.34 -2.14
C GLY A 73 -12.88 -13.67 -2.05
N ASN A 74 -12.59 -12.71 -2.92
CA ASN A 74 -11.27 -12.08 -2.96
C ASN A 74 -11.04 -11.17 -1.74
N ALA A 75 -10.21 -11.63 -0.80
CA ALA A 75 -9.92 -10.90 0.43
C ALA A 75 -9.41 -9.46 0.19
N ASN A 76 -8.67 -9.21 -0.89
CA ASN A 76 -8.20 -7.87 -1.23
C ASN A 76 -9.34 -6.95 -1.68
N LEU A 77 -10.29 -7.46 -2.47
CA LEU A 77 -11.49 -6.71 -2.84
C LEU A 77 -12.40 -6.45 -1.63
N MET A 78 -12.50 -7.40 -0.69
CA MET A 78 -13.21 -7.21 0.58
C MET A 78 -12.57 -6.10 1.42
N VAL A 79 -11.24 -6.05 1.55
CA VAL A 79 -10.54 -4.95 2.24
C VAL A 79 -10.83 -3.61 1.57
N LEU A 80 -10.80 -3.53 0.24
CA LEU A 80 -11.10 -2.30 -0.49
C LEU A 80 -12.58 -1.88 -0.35
N ARG A 81 -13.50 -2.85 -0.25
CA ARG A 81 -14.93 -2.60 0.02
C ARG A 81 -15.16 -2.04 1.42
N ASP A 82 -14.63 -2.71 2.43
CA ASP A 82 -14.71 -2.27 3.82
C ASP A 82 -14.15 -0.85 3.99
N SER A 83 -13.05 -0.55 3.29
CA SER A 83 -12.42 0.79 3.29
C SER A 83 -13.37 1.91 2.87
N ILE A 84 -14.36 1.60 2.05
CA ILE A 84 -15.34 2.53 1.51
C ILE A 84 -16.61 2.56 2.37
N GLU A 85 -17.12 1.39 2.76
CA GLU A 85 -18.45 1.23 3.34
C GLU A 85 -18.49 1.42 4.86
N ARG A 86 -17.40 1.15 5.57
CA ARG A 86 -17.37 1.11 7.05
C ARG A 86 -16.61 2.29 7.65
N ASP A 87 -16.75 2.51 8.94
CA ASP A 87 -15.97 3.55 9.66
C ASP A 87 -14.51 3.09 9.88
N PRO A 88 -13.49 3.94 9.63
CA PRO A 88 -12.10 3.55 9.80
C PRO A 88 -11.69 3.21 11.24
N LYS A 89 -12.38 3.73 12.28
CA LYS A 89 -12.11 3.38 13.68
C LYS A 89 -12.72 2.02 14.04
N GLU A 90 -13.84 1.64 13.44
CA GLU A 90 -14.37 0.27 13.56
C GLU A 90 -13.43 -0.76 12.90
N LEU A 91 -12.81 -0.39 11.78
CA LEU A 91 -11.90 -1.27 11.03
C LEU A 91 -10.50 -1.40 11.64
N LEU A 92 -9.96 -0.31 12.19
CA LEU A 92 -8.57 -0.22 12.64
C LEU A 92 -8.42 -0.11 14.17
N GLY A 93 -9.53 0.04 14.89
CA GLY A 93 -9.57 0.24 16.34
C GLY A 93 -9.61 1.73 16.74
N PRO A 94 -10.10 2.04 17.96
CA PRO A 94 -10.15 3.42 18.47
C PRO A 94 -8.79 3.94 18.95
N ASN A 95 -7.87 3.04 19.32
CA ASN A 95 -6.56 3.36 19.86
C ASN A 95 -5.58 3.70 18.72
N SER A 96 -4.76 4.72 18.92
CA SER A 96 -3.73 5.12 17.98
C SER A 96 -2.60 5.89 18.66
N TYR A 97 -1.41 5.85 18.06
CA TYR A 97 -0.24 6.62 18.47
C TYR A 97 0.14 7.68 17.41
N ALA A 98 0.89 8.70 17.83
CA ALA A 98 1.36 9.75 16.94
C ALA A 98 2.58 9.28 16.12
N TYR A 99 2.57 9.56 14.82
CA TYR A 99 3.71 9.40 13.92
C TYR A 99 3.94 10.68 13.11
N THR A 100 5.14 11.24 13.20
CA THR A 100 5.55 12.36 12.35
C THR A 100 5.96 11.84 10.98
N VAL A 101 5.21 12.24 9.94
CA VAL A 101 5.49 11.95 8.53
C VAL A 101 6.90 12.38 8.17
N GLN A 102 7.67 11.45 7.63
CA GLN A 102 9.00 11.72 7.10
C GLN A 102 8.92 12.07 5.61
N ALA A 103 9.87 12.87 5.13
CA ALA A 103 9.87 13.30 3.74
C ALA A 103 10.06 12.08 2.80
N GLY A 104 9.02 11.78 2.00
CA GLY A 104 8.98 10.61 1.12
C GLY A 104 8.06 9.48 1.61
N ASP A 105 7.48 9.60 2.81
CA ASP A 105 6.38 8.73 3.22
C ASP A 105 5.15 8.94 2.33
N THR A 106 4.41 7.86 2.07
CA THR A 106 3.12 7.87 1.36
C THR A 106 2.08 7.14 2.19
N ILE A 107 0.80 7.49 2.06
CA ILE A 107 -0.29 6.80 2.79
C ILE A 107 -0.22 5.28 2.59
N GLY A 108 -0.04 4.79 1.36
CA GLY A 108 0.10 3.36 1.07
C GLY A 108 1.36 2.73 1.67
N GLY A 109 2.50 3.44 1.66
CA GLY A 109 3.72 2.99 2.31
C GLY A 109 3.60 2.89 3.84
N LEU A 110 2.91 3.86 4.47
CA LEU A 110 2.63 3.84 5.90
C LEU A 110 1.62 2.75 6.28
N ALA A 111 0.58 2.54 5.47
CA ALA A 111 -0.36 1.43 5.65
C ALA A 111 0.33 0.06 5.52
N GLN A 112 1.24 -0.12 4.55
CA GLN A 112 2.04 -1.34 4.45
C GLN A 112 2.96 -1.55 5.67
N ARG A 113 3.62 -0.48 6.13
CA ARG A 113 4.59 -0.51 7.23
C ARG A 113 3.96 -0.75 8.60
N PHE A 114 2.81 -0.12 8.87
CA PHE A 114 2.19 -0.13 10.20
C PHE A 114 0.94 -1.00 10.31
N LEU A 115 0.18 -1.17 9.23
CA LEU A 115 -1.04 -2.00 9.20
C LEU A 115 -0.83 -3.34 8.47
N GLY A 116 0.40 -3.63 8.04
CA GLY A 116 0.81 -4.85 7.33
C GLY A 116 0.28 -4.98 5.90
N ASN A 117 -0.60 -4.07 5.45
CA ASN A 117 -1.28 -4.18 4.17
C ASN A 117 -1.49 -2.79 3.53
N ARG A 118 -0.85 -2.57 2.38
CA ARG A 118 -0.96 -1.35 1.56
C ARG A 118 -2.40 -0.98 1.21
N LEU A 119 -3.29 -1.94 0.99
CA LEU A 119 -4.69 -1.70 0.61
C LEU A 119 -5.49 -0.98 1.71
N LYS A 120 -5.00 -0.98 2.96
CA LYS A 120 -5.54 -0.15 4.06
C LYS A 120 -5.17 1.34 3.95
N ALA A 121 -4.48 1.75 2.89
CA ALA A 121 -4.18 3.14 2.52
C ALA A 121 -5.37 4.09 2.77
N HIS A 122 -6.50 3.82 2.12
CA HIS A 122 -7.68 4.67 2.19
C HIS A 122 -8.34 4.66 3.59
N GLN A 123 -8.25 3.54 4.32
CA GLN A 123 -8.69 3.45 5.72
C GLN A 123 -7.86 4.38 6.62
N LEU A 124 -6.52 4.34 6.48
CA LEU A 124 -5.59 5.18 7.23
C LEU A 124 -5.75 6.67 6.91
N ALA A 125 -6.03 7.00 5.64
CA ALA A 125 -6.33 8.36 5.21
C ALA A 125 -7.62 8.89 5.87
N ARG A 126 -8.73 8.13 5.76
CA ARG A 126 -10.01 8.45 6.42
C ARG A 126 -9.87 8.54 7.95
N TYR A 127 -9.10 7.65 8.59
CA TYR A 127 -8.78 7.70 10.03
C TYR A 127 -8.13 9.04 10.45
N ASN A 128 -7.38 9.67 9.55
CA ASN A 128 -6.70 10.93 9.77
C ASN A 128 -7.46 12.16 9.22
N GLY A 129 -8.66 11.98 8.69
CA GLY A 129 -9.41 13.07 8.04
C GLY A 129 -8.80 13.53 6.71
N ILE A 130 -7.91 12.72 6.12
CA ILE A 130 -7.24 13.00 4.85
C ILE A 130 -8.07 12.35 3.74
N LEU A 131 -8.55 13.17 2.81
CA LEU A 131 -9.39 12.71 1.71
C LEU A 131 -8.66 12.89 0.36
N GLY A 132 -8.68 11.82 -0.44
CA GLY A 132 -8.14 11.79 -1.80
C GLY A 132 -6.65 12.06 -1.93
N ALA A 133 -6.26 12.64 -3.07
CA ALA A 133 -4.88 12.84 -3.52
C ALA A 133 -4.03 13.84 -2.70
N ALA A 134 -4.41 14.11 -1.44
CA ALA A 134 -3.66 14.96 -0.53
C ALA A 134 -2.27 14.37 -0.25
N VAL A 135 -1.23 15.10 -0.67
CA VAL A 135 0.17 14.73 -0.43
C VAL A 135 0.47 14.85 1.06
N LEU A 136 1.02 13.78 1.66
CA LEU A 136 1.48 13.84 3.06
C LEU A 136 2.63 14.84 3.20
N GLY A 137 2.44 15.86 4.02
CA GLY A 137 3.46 16.87 4.29
C GLY A 137 4.54 16.31 5.23
N ALA A 138 5.81 16.48 4.89
CA ALA A 138 6.89 16.16 5.84
C ALA A 138 6.74 17.00 7.11
N GLY A 139 6.82 16.37 8.28
CA GLY A 139 6.54 17.01 9.58
C GLY A 139 5.06 16.98 10.01
N GLN A 140 4.13 16.58 9.14
CA GLN A 140 2.73 16.35 9.52
C GLN A 140 2.65 15.24 10.58
N THR A 141 1.83 15.42 11.62
CA THR A 141 1.55 14.34 12.58
C THR A 141 0.32 13.56 12.14
N LEU A 142 0.48 12.25 11.97
CA LEU A 142 -0.61 11.30 11.74
C LEU A 142 -0.88 10.48 13.00
N ARG A 143 -2.12 10.06 13.16
CA ARG A 143 -2.54 9.02 14.10
C ARG A 143 -2.44 7.68 13.37
N ILE A 144 -1.61 6.78 13.90
CA ILE A 144 -1.46 5.41 13.39
C ILE A 144 -2.23 4.49 14.33
N PRO A 145 -3.26 3.75 13.84
CA PRO A 145 -4.03 2.84 14.67
C PRO A 145 -3.22 1.68 15.26
N GLY A 146 -3.66 1.21 16.42
CA GLY A 146 -3.02 0.15 17.19
C GLY A 146 -2.02 0.68 18.23
N GLU A 147 -1.21 -0.25 18.75
CA GLU A 147 -0.15 0.03 19.72
C GLU A 147 1.13 0.47 19.00
N PRO A 148 1.91 1.44 19.52
CA PRO A 148 3.23 1.74 18.96
C PRO A 148 4.11 0.48 19.00
N PRO A 149 4.87 0.19 17.92
CA PRO A 149 5.85 -0.89 17.98
C PRO A 149 6.83 -0.61 19.14
N ARG A 150 7.10 -1.62 19.97
CA ARG A 150 8.10 -1.52 21.05
C ARG A 150 9.49 -1.34 20.47
N ILE A 151 9.81 -0.10 20.14
CA ILE A 151 11.18 0.35 19.90
C ILE A 151 11.73 0.65 21.29
N GLU A 152 12.63 -0.21 21.79
CA GLU A 152 13.42 0.14 22.97
C GLU A 152 14.12 1.48 22.69
N PRO A 153 13.93 2.50 23.54
CA PRO A 153 14.52 3.80 23.29
C PRO A 153 16.03 3.71 23.51
N VAL A 154 16.79 3.68 22.41
CA VAL A 154 18.18 4.17 22.42
C VAL A 154 18.10 5.61 22.93
N ARG A 155 18.54 5.82 24.18
CA ARG A 155 18.47 7.10 24.88
C ARG A 155 19.15 8.16 24.00
N ARG A 156 18.36 9.02 23.37
CA ARG A 156 18.85 10.31 22.92
C ARG A 156 19.05 11.14 24.19
N PRO A 157 20.21 11.77 24.43
CA PRO A 157 20.34 12.69 25.56
C PRO A 157 19.29 13.78 25.40
N ASP A 158 18.56 14.07 26.49
CA ASP A 158 17.45 14.99 26.47
C ASP A 158 17.86 16.34 25.90
N ARG A 159 17.24 16.73 24.78
CA ARG A 159 17.19 18.14 24.41
C ARG A 159 16.15 18.79 25.33
N ARG A 160 16.54 19.01 26.59
CA ARG A 160 15.80 19.85 27.53
C ARG A 160 15.53 21.17 26.82
N VAL A 161 14.26 21.45 26.58
CA VAL A 161 13.82 22.77 26.13
C VAL A 161 13.91 23.67 27.35
N GLU A 162 14.98 24.44 27.43
CA GLU A 162 15.08 25.54 28.38
C GLU A 162 14.66 26.83 27.68
N PRO A 163 13.54 27.46 28.07
CA PRO A 163 13.09 28.70 27.47
C PRO A 163 13.88 29.87 28.08
N GLN A 164 14.95 30.28 27.41
CA GLN A 164 15.64 31.55 27.73
C GLN A 164 15.47 32.56 26.59
N ALA A 165 15.15 33.80 26.96
CA ALA A 165 14.86 34.88 26.04
C ALA A 165 16.13 35.48 25.40
N THR A 166 15.93 36.08 24.23
CA THR A 166 16.88 36.98 23.53
C THR A 166 17.04 38.33 24.25
N PRO A 167 17.98 39.23 23.83
CA PRO A 167 19.07 39.11 22.85
C PRO A 167 20.46 39.67 23.30
N ALA A 168 21.52 39.32 22.57
CA ALA A 168 22.71 40.18 22.43
C ALA A 168 23.33 40.04 21.02
N ARG A 169 23.74 41.17 20.41
CA ARG A 169 24.38 41.26 19.08
C ARG A 169 25.80 41.88 19.22
N PRO A 170 26.59 42.04 18.16
CA PRO A 170 27.69 41.13 17.84
C PRO A 170 29.09 41.78 17.95
N LYS A 171 30.14 40.96 17.89
CA LYS A 171 31.42 41.40 17.30
C LYS A 171 31.90 40.36 16.28
N ALA A 172 32.22 40.85 15.09
CA ALA A 172 32.86 40.11 14.02
C ALA A 172 34.21 40.77 13.72
N THR A 173 35.21 39.96 13.40
CA THR A 173 36.38 40.34 12.58
C THR A 173 36.97 39.06 11.95
N PRO A 174 37.71 39.14 10.84
CA PRO A 174 37.32 38.33 9.68
C PRO A 174 38.43 37.42 9.13
N SER A 175 38.03 36.41 8.33
CA SER A 175 38.95 35.64 7.48
C SER A 175 38.31 35.27 6.13
N ARG A 176 38.64 36.05 5.10
CA ARG A 176 38.57 35.74 3.66
C ARG A 176 39.60 36.69 2.99
N PRO A 177 40.48 36.28 2.05
CA PRO A 177 40.12 35.48 0.87
C PRO A 177 41.08 34.39 0.38
N ALA A 178 40.47 33.27 -0.06
CA ALA A 178 40.97 32.42 -1.14
C ALA A 178 39.82 32.13 -2.14
N VAL A 179 40.17 31.76 -3.38
CA VAL A 179 39.33 31.86 -4.59
C VAL A 179 39.65 30.68 -5.53
N ALA A 180 38.69 29.99 -6.17
CA ALA A 180 37.25 29.82 -5.90
C ALA A 180 36.71 28.60 -6.65
N ALA A 181 35.59 28.03 -6.19
CA ALA A 181 34.75 27.07 -6.92
C ALA A 181 33.28 27.26 -6.50
N PRO A 182 32.27 26.84 -7.30
CA PRO A 182 30.86 27.22 -7.08
C PRO A 182 30.31 26.73 -5.73
N PRO A 183 29.23 27.34 -5.20
CA PRO A 183 28.57 26.83 -4.01
C PRO A 183 28.21 25.36 -4.22
N ALA A 184 28.59 24.52 -3.24
CA ALA A 184 28.33 23.09 -3.25
C ALA A 184 26.86 22.84 -3.63
N GLY A 185 26.66 22.14 -4.76
CA GLY A 185 25.37 22.07 -5.43
C GLY A 185 24.27 21.68 -4.45
N ALA A 186 23.20 22.49 -4.40
CA ALA A 186 22.09 22.28 -3.48
C ALA A 186 21.63 20.83 -3.52
N VAL A 187 21.67 20.16 -2.37
CA VAL A 187 21.38 18.72 -2.24
C VAL A 187 20.04 18.43 -2.89
N ASN A 188 20.06 17.79 -4.05
CA ASN A 188 18.85 17.58 -4.85
C ASN A 188 18.17 16.30 -4.39
N VAL A 189 17.57 16.39 -3.20
CA VAL A 189 16.90 15.28 -2.50
C VAL A 189 15.85 14.61 -3.40
N THR A 190 15.13 15.37 -4.22
CA THR A 190 14.13 14.84 -5.16
C THR A 190 14.78 13.98 -6.26
N ALA A 191 15.80 14.50 -6.94
CA ALA A 191 16.53 13.76 -7.96
C ALA A 191 17.29 12.56 -7.36
N ALA A 192 17.84 12.69 -6.15
CA ALA A 192 18.48 11.61 -5.43
C ALA A 192 17.50 10.45 -5.14
N ARG A 193 16.28 10.77 -4.69
CA ARG A 193 15.21 9.78 -4.47
C ARG A 193 14.76 9.10 -5.75
N GLN A 194 14.59 9.85 -6.84
CA GLN A 194 14.24 9.29 -8.16
C GLN A 194 15.34 8.34 -8.66
N ALA A 195 16.61 8.75 -8.60
CA ALA A 195 17.75 7.92 -8.96
C ALA A 195 17.85 6.66 -8.08
N ARG A 196 17.60 6.79 -6.77
CA ARG A 196 17.55 5.65 -5.83
C ARG A 196 16.44 4.67 -6.20
N ALA A 197 15.22 5.15 -6.44
CA ALA A 197 14.07 4.31 -6.79
C ALA A 197 14.31 3.55 -8.10
N ALA A 198 14.83 4.23 -9.14
CA ALA A 198 15.22 3.60 -10.39
C ALA A 198 16.34 2.56 -10.22
N GLY A 199 17.30 2.82 -9.31
CA GLY A 199 18.37 1.87 -8.99
C GLY A 199 17.87 0.62 -8.25
N LEU A 200 16.87 0.76 -7.37
CA LEU A 200 16.22 -0.37 -6.71
C LEU A 200 15.35 -1.18 -7.69
N ALA A 201 14.63 -0.53 -8.61
CA ALA A 201 13.93 -1.22 -9.70
C ALA A 201 14.89 -2.05 -10.54
N ALA A 202 16.03 -1.48 -10.95
CA ALA A 202 17.05 -2.19 -11.71
C ALA A 202 17.66 -3.41 -10.98
N LEU A 203 17.65 -3.46 -9.63
CA LEU A 203 18.02 -4.68 -8.90
C LEU A 203 16.95 -5.77 -9.02
N ASN A 204 15.66 -5.39 -8.96
CA ASN A 204 14.55 -6.32 -9.11
C ASN A 204 14.46 -6.85 -10.55
N ASP A 205 14.79 -6.01 -11.54
CA ASP A 205 14.88 -6.37 -12.96
C ASP A 205 16.13 -7.22 -13.30
N GLY A 206 16.92 -7.65 -12.30
CA GLY A 206 18.12 -8.46 -12.51
C GLY A 206 19.30 -7.74 -13.17
N ASN A 207 19.31 -6.40 -13.19
CA ASN A 207 20.34 -5.57 -13.82
C ASN A 207 21.19 -4.80 -12.77
N PRO A 208 22.14 -5.50 -12.08
CA PRO A 208 22.91 -4.89 -11.01
C PRO A 208 23.90 -3.83 -11.51
N ALA A 209 24.35 -3.89 -12.77
CA ALA A 209 25.22 -2.87 -13.36
C ALA A 209 24.50 -1.52 -13.47
N ARG A 210 23.26 -1.52 -13.99
CA ARG A 210 22.38 -0.34 -14.05
C ARG A 210 21.98 0.14 -12.65
N ALA A 211 21.77 -0.78 -11.71
CA ALA A 211 21.51 -0.41 -10.32
C ALA A 211 22.68 0.35 -9.69
N VAL A 212 23.92 -0.11 -9.87
CA VAL A 212 25.12 0.56 -9.34
C VAL A 212 25.27 1.98 -9.88
N SER A 213 25.07 2.21 -11.18
CA SER A 213 25.19 3.56 -11.75
C SER A 213 24.10 4.52 -11.25
N LEU A 214 22.85 4.04 -11.17
CA LEU A 214 21.72 4.82 -10.64
C LEU A 214 21.87 5.14 -9.15
N LEU A 215 22.31 4.18 -8.33
CA LEU A 215 22.55 4.40 -6.90
C LEU A 215 23.81 5.25 -6.64
N SER A 216 24.81 5.20 -7.53
CA SER A 216 25.96 6.11 -7.46
C SER A 216 25.58 7.55 -7.79
N ARG A 217 24.67 7.76 -8.77
CA ARG A 217 24.07 9.07 -9.05
C ARG A 217 23.19 9.55 -7.88
N ALA A 218 22.45 8.65 -7.23
CA ALA A 218 21.70 9.00 -6.04
C ALA A 218 22.63 9.46 -4.90
N ALA A 219 23.77 8.79 -4.72
CA ALA A 219 24.75 9.11 -3.67
C ALA A 219 25.49 10.44 -3.93
N SER A 220 25.71 10.85 -5.18
CA SER A 220 26.29 12.17 -5.47
C SER A 220 25.29 13.32 -5.33
N LEU A 221 23.99 13.05 -5.46
CA LEU A 221 22.91 14.04 -5.29
C LEU A 221 22.49 14.22 -3.82
N ASP A 222 22.68 13.21 -2.98
CA ASP A 222 22.41 13.23 -1.53
C ASP A 222 23.47 12.41 -0.74
N PRO A 223 24.70 12.96 -0.59
CA PRO A 223 25.83 12.24 0.01
C PRO A 223 25.71 12.00 1.52
N GLY A 224 24.83 12.72 2.22
CA GLY A 224 24.53 12.50 3.64
C GLY A 224 23.64 11.28 3.90
N ASN A 225 23.11 10.64 2.86
CA ASN A 225 22.06 9.65 2.98
C ASN A 225 22.60 8.23 3.22
N ALA A 226 22.67 7.83 4.49
CA ALA A 226 23.09 6.50 4.91
C ALA A 226 22.26 5.35 4.28
N VAL A 227 21.03 5.61 3.82
CA VAL A 227 20.21 4.59 3.15
C VAL A 227 20.69 4.37 1.72
N ILE A 228 20.92 5.45 0.96
CA ILE A 228 21.49 5.38 -0.40
C ILE A 228 22.88 4.73 -0.37
N ALA A 229 23.71 5.06 0.63
CA ALA A 229 25.02 4.44 0.81
C ALA A 229 24.93 2.92 1.02
N ARG A 230 24.00 2.45 1.85
CA ARG A 230 23.75 1.00 2.07
C ARG A 230 23.24 0.30 0.81
N ASP A 231 22.30 0.92 0.10
CA ASP A 231 21.74 0.37 -1.14
C ASP A 231 22.83 0.25 -2.23
N LEU A 232 23.67 1.28 -2.40
CA LEU A 232 24.81 1.26 -3.31
C LEU A 232 25.83 0.18 -2.94
N ALA A 233 26.13 0.01 -1.65
CA ALA A 233 27.03 -1.05 -1.16
C ALA A 233 26.45 -2.47 -1.35
N ARG A 234 25.11 -2.63 -1.34
CA ARG A 234 24.44 -3.88 -1.71
C ARG A 234 24.52 -4.12 -3.21
N ALA A 235 24.17 -3.13 -4.03
CA ALA A 235 24.21 -3.23 -5.48
C ALA A 235 25.61 -3.56 -6.01
N ARG A 236 26.67 -2.94 -5.45
CA ARG A 236 28.06 -3.22 -5.80
C ARG A 236 28.45 -4.67 -5.53
N ARG A 237 28.00 -5.26 -4.41
CA ARG A 237 28.23 -6.68 -4.09
C ARG A 237 27.53 -7.62 -5.08
N ILE A 238 26.26 -7.38 -5.37
CA ILE A 238 25.50 -8.18 -6.35
C ILE A 238 26.13 -8.07 -7.75
N ASN A 239 26.56 -6.87 -8.15
CA ASN A 239 27.23 -6.67 -9.43
C ASN A 239 28.59 -7.39 -9.49
N ALA A 240 29.34 -7.42 -8.40
CA ALA A 240 30.60 -8.16 -8.32
C ALA A 240 30.38 -9.68 -8.43
N THR A 241 29.38 -10.25 -7.74
CA THR A 241 29.07 -11.69 -7.84
C THR A 241 28.60 -12.07 -9.24
N VAL A 242 27.73 -11.26 -9.87
CA VAL A 242 27.23 -11.51 -11.24
C VAL A 242 28.31 -11.36 -12.32
N ARG A 243 29.38 -10.58 -12.05
CA ARG A 243 30.55 -10.47 -12.93
C ARG A 243 31.62 -11.55 -12.70
N ALA A 244 31.56 -12.25 -11.57
CA ALA A 244 32.44 -13.39 -11.28
C ALA A 244 31.83 -14.74 -11.71
N SER A 245 30.53 -14.75 -12.04
CA SER A 245 29.78 -15.91 -12.52
C SER A 245 29.53 -15.89 -14.05
N GLN A 246 30.28 -15.07 -14.78
CA GLN A 246 30.29 -14.93 -16.25
C GLN A 246 31.71 -15.09 -16.75
#